data_AF-A0A062UD60-F1
#
_entry.id   AF-A0A062UD60-F1
#
_cell.length_a   1.000
_cell.length_b   1.000
_cell.length_c   1.000
_cell.angle_alpha   90.00
_cell.angle_beta   90.00
_cell.angle_gamma   90.00
#
_symmetry.space_group_name_H-M   'P 1'
#
loop_
_entity.id
_entity.type
_entity.pdbx_description
1 polymer ?
#
loop_
_entity_poly.entity_id
_entity_poly.type
_entity_poly.pdbx_seq_one_letter_code
_entity_poly.pdbx_strand_id
1 'polypeptide(L)'
;MFAGEDPERWRWIAVGLVTALKASAISALSAYETAAQEDVLDPANPGRVAPLAMLLRRTRSEQYLAPPERLDVPLSHLEAARRLAAYRNEVVHGADARRPATLCVDSLTSLGMIAHFLVKAPAFQVAEHGVICALARDEIAALQQQLEALG
;
A
#
# COMPACT_ATOMS: atom_id res chain seq x y z
N MET A 1 5.67 -3.18 -28.53
CA MET A 1 4.92 -4.10 -27.66
C MET A 1 3.99 -3.25 -26.83
N PHE A 2 2.70 -3.30 -27.14
CA PHE A 2 1.71 -2.40 -26.56
C PHE A 2 1.38 -2.85 -25.13
N ALA A 3 1.16 -1.91 -24.21
CA ALA A 3 0.90 -2.16 -22.78
C ALA A 3 -0.37 -3.02 -22.49
N GLY A 4 -1.14 -3.38 -23.51
CA GLY A 4 -2.24 -4.33 -23.45
C GLY A 4 -1.85 -5.81 -23.61
N GLU A 5 -0.61 -6.14 -23.97
CA GLU A 5 -0.23 -7.48 -24.43
C GLU A 5 0.30 -8.44 -23.33
N ASP A 6 0.59 -7.96 -22.12
CA ASP A 6 1.12 -8.82 -21.05
C ASP A 6 0.22 -8.84 -19.79
N PRO A 7 -0.78 -9.75 -19.75
CA PRO A 7 -1.58 -10.01 -18.56
C PRO A 7 -0.73 -10.38 -17.35
N GLU A 8 0.42 -11.02 -17.54
CA GLU A 8 1.31 -11.47 -16.47
C GLU A 8 2.01 -10.30 -15.78
N ARG A 9 2.29 -9.22 -16.52
CA ARG A 9 2.86 -8.00 -15.94
C ARG A 9 1.96 -7.39 -14.88
N TRP A 10 0.66 -7.30 -15.14
CA TRP A 10 -0.31 -6.74 -14.18
C TRP A 10 -0.48 -7.62 -12.93
N ARG A 11 -0.32 -8.93 -13.07
CA ARG A 11 -0.28 -9.86 -11.93
C ARG A 11 0.84 -9.48 -10.95
N TRP A 12 2.04 -9.28 -11.48
CA TRP A 12 3.20 -8.92 -10.66
C TRP A 12 3.14 -7.50 -10.10
N ILE A 13 2.58 -6.54 -10.85
CA ILE A 13 2.31 -5.18 -10.35
C ILE A 13 1.38 -5.25 -9.13
N ALA A 14 0.29 -6.00 -9.20
CA ALA A 14 -0.64 -6.14 -8.08
C ALA A 14 0.00 -6.82 -6.86
N VAL A 15 0.80 -7.86 -7.07
CA VAL A 15 1.58 -8.51 -6.00
C VAL A 15 2.54 -7.52 -5.33
N GLY A 16 3.32 -6.79 -6.12
CA GLY A 16 4.29 -5.82 -5.62
C GLY A 16 3.61 -4.69 -4.84
N LEU A 17 2.61 -4.04 -5.43
CA LEU A 17 1.94 -2.89 -4.82
C LEU A 17 1.16 -3.25 -3.55
N VAL A 18 0.46 -4.38 -3.52
CA VAL A 18 -0.26 -4.82 -2.31
C VAL A 18 0.73 -5.16 -1.19
N THR A 19 1.87 -5.75 -1.53
CA THR A 19 2.93 -6.05 -0.56
C THR A 19 3.56 -4.77 -0.02
N ALA A 20 3.92 -3.82 -0.90
CA ALA A 20 4.46 -2.52 -0.54
C ALA A 20 3.49 -1.71 0.31
N LEU A 21 2.20 -1.67 -0.05
CA LEU A 21 1.16 -0.98 0.72
C LEU A 21 1.01 -1.59 2.12
N LYS A 22 1.00 -2.93 2.22
CA LYS A 22 0.93 -3.61 3.51
C LYS A 22 2.16 -3.28 4.38
N ALA A 23 3.37 -3.36 3.81
CA ALA A 23 4.60 -3.03 4.52
C ALA A 23 4.67 -1.57 4.96
N SER A 24 4.20 -0.65 4.12
CA SER A 24 4.16 0.79 4.43
C SER A 24 3.18 1.09 5.56
N ALA A 25 2.00 0.47 5.54
CA ALA A 25 1.02 0.62 6.62
C ALA A 25 1.55 0.06 7.96
N ILE A 26 2.24 -1.09 7.93
CA ILE A 26 2.91 -1.64 9.12
C ILE A 26 3.98 -0.67 9.63
N SER A 27 4.82 -0.15 8.73
CA SER A 27 5.89 0.78 9.10
C SER A 27 5.32 2.03 9.76
N ALA A 28 4.24 2.60 9.22
CA ALA A 28 3.56 3.73 9.84
C ALA A 28 3.01 3.39 11.23
N LEU A 29 2.33 2.25 11.37
CA LEU A 29 1.74 1.83 12.65
C LEU A 29 2.77 1.40 13.69
N SER A 30 3.95 0.94 13.28
CA SER A 30 5.02 0.51 14.20
C SER A 30 5.97 1.63 14.60
N ALA A 31 6.03 2.71 13.82
CA ALA A 31 6.91 3.84 14.12
C ALA A 31 6.26 4.93 14.97
N TYR A 32 4.92 4.89 15.11
CA TYR A 32 4.21 5.84 15.92
C TYR A 32 4.61 5.71 17.40
N GLU A 33 4.67 6.83 18.12
CA GLU A 33 5.26 6.89 19.47
C GLU A 33 4.59 5.92 20.46
N THR A 34 3.29 5.68 20.30
CA THR A 34 2.51 4.78 21.17
C THR A 34 2.29 3.39 20.55
N ALA A 35 3.03 3.03 19.51
CA ALA A 35 2.86 1.78 18.79
C ALA A 35 3.16 0.57 19.66
N ALA A 36 2.26 -0.39 19.66
CA ALA A 36 2.44 -1.70 20.25
C ALA A 36 2.45 -2.80 19.17
N GLN A 37 3.04 -3.95 19.48
CA GLN A 37 3.17 -5.03 18.49
C GLN A 37 1.81 -5.54 18.02
N GLU A 38 0.81 -5.57 18.92
CA GLU A 38 -0.58 -5.93 18.65
C GLU A 38 -1.26 -5.04 17.61
N ASP A 39 -0.76 -3.82 17.38
CA ASP A 39 -1.33 -2.85 16.44
C ASP A 39 -1.14 -3.26 14.97
N VAL A 40 -0.22 -4.18 14.70
CA VAL A 40 0.03 -4.72 13.35
C VAL A 40 -0.34 -6.20 13.22
N LEU A 41 -0.64 -6.86 14.34
CA LEU A 41 -1.03 -8.28 14.36
C LEU A 41 -2.53 -8.48 14.17
N ASP A 42 -2.89 -9.67 13.66
CA ASP A 42 -4.24 -10.16 13.52
C ASP A 42 -4.74 -10.71 14.87
N PRO A 43 -5.75 -10.09 15.51
CA PRO A 43 -6.28 -10.59 16.78
C PRO A 43 -6.95 -11.97 16.64
N ALA A 44 -7.44 -12.33 15.44
CA ALA A 44 -8.04 -13.63 15.19
C ALA A 44 -7.01 -14.75 14.97
N ASN A 45 -5.76 -14.40 14.61
CA ASN A 45 -4.70 -15.36 14.32
C ASN A 45 -3.37 -14.90 14.96
N PRO A 46 -3.14 -15.27 16.24
CA PRO A 46 -1.93 -14.89 16.95
C PRO A 46 -0.66 -15.25 16.16
N GLY A 47 0.25 -14.29 16.02
CA GLY A 47 1.50 -14.44 15.26
C GLY A 47 1.41 -14.15 13.77
N ARG A 48 0.23 -13.78 13.24
CA ARG A 48 0.08 -13.31 11.85
C ARG A 48 -0.11 -11.80 11.80
N VAL A 49 0.44 -11.18 10.77
CA VAL A 49 0.20 -9.77 10.47
C VAL A 49 -1.24 -9.57 10.00
N ALA A 50 -1.92 -8.56 10.51
CA ALA A 50 -3.29 -8.20 10.18
C ALA A 50 -3.54 -8.11 8.67
N PRO A 51 -4.78 -8.40 8.21
CA PRO A 51 -5.14 -8.22 6.81
C PRO A 51 -5.05 -6.75 6.42
N LEU A 52 -4.77 -6.46 5.14
CA LEU A 52 -4.57 -5.10 4.63
C LEU A 52 -5.74 -4.17 5.01
N ALA A 53 -6.99 -4.65 4.90
CA ALA A 53 -8.16 -3.86 5.25
C ALA A 53 -8.19 -3.42 6.72
N MET A 54 -7.65 -4.24 7.62
CA MET A 54 -7.54 -3.90 9.04
C MET A 54 -6.41 -2.89 9.28
N LEU A 55 -5.25 -3.09 8.65
CA LEU A 55 -4.13 -2.14 8.73
C LEU A 55 -4.55 -0.76 8.23
N LEU A 56 -5.17 -0.67 7.05
CA LEU A 56 -5.68 0.60 6.50
C LEU A 56 -6.77 1.24 7.37
N ARG A 57 -7.54 0.45 8.12
CA ARG A 57 -8.50 0.98 9.10
C ARG A 57 -7.77 1.58 10.30
N ARG A 58 -6.74 0.90 10.81
CA ARG A 58 -5.93 1.38 11.94
C ARG A 58 -5.19 2.67 11.59
N THR A 59 -4.59 2.76 10.39
CA THR A 59 -3.89 3.98 9.93
C THR A 59 -4.80 5.20 9.77
N ARG A 60 -6.13 5.03 9.85
CA ARG A 60 -7.13 6.09 9.77
C ARG A 60 -7.70 6.49 11.14
N SER A 61 -7.35 5.76 12.18
CA SER A 61 -7.91 5.94 13.51
C SER A 61 -6.98 6.79 14.35
N GLU A 62 -7.56 7.76 15.07
CA GLU A 62 -6.87 8.60 16.06
C GLU A 62 -6.26 7.79 17.20
N GLN A 63 -6.72 6.56 17.40
CA GLN A 63 -6.12 5.64 18.35
C GLN A 63 -4.68 5.25 17.96
N TYR A 64 -4.35 5.24 16.68
CA TYR A 64 -3.08 4.70 16.18
C TYR A 64 -2.19 5.75 15.51
N LEU A 65 -2.77 6.75 14.85
CA LEU A 65 -2.01 7.82 14.19
C LEU A 65 -2.72 9.16 14.37
N ALA A 66 -1.94 10.20 14.67
CA ALA A 66 -2.38 11.60 14.62
C ALA A 66 -2.15 12.20 13.22
N PRO A 67 -2.80 13.33 12.88
CA PRO A 67 -2.40 14.13 11.73
C PRO A 67 -0.99 14.75 11.93
N PRO A 68 -0.16 14.86 10.88
CA PRO A 68 -0.47 14.54 9.47
C PRO A 68 -0.26 13.07 9.06
N GLU A 69 0.28 12.22 9.93
CA GLU A 69 0.66 10.83 9.62
C GLU A 69 -0.55 9.94 9.29
N ARG A 70 -1.70 10.25 9.89
CA ARG A 70 -2.98 9.56 9.66
C ARG A 70 -3.40 9.60 8.20
N LEU A 71 -3.87 8.47 7.68
CA LEU A 71 -4.28 8.31 6.28
C LEU A 71 -5.68 8.91 6.01
N ASP A 72 -5.80 10.22 5.92
CA ASP A 72 -7.07 10.90 5.68
C ASP A 72 -7.46 10.92 4.20
N VAL A 73 -7.84 9.74 3.67
CA VAL A 73 -8.27 9.54 2.28
C VAL A 73 -9.78 9.23 2.15
N PRO A 74 -10.40 9.55 1.00
CA PRO A 74 -11.78 9.15 0.72
C PRO A 74 -11.99 7.63 0.77
N LEU A 75 -13.23 7.21 1.06
CA LEU A 75 -13.60 5.78 1.08
C LEU A 75 -13.31 5.08 -0.26
N SER A 76 -13.48 5.79 -1.38
CA SER A 76 -13.17 5.28 -2.72
C SER A 76 -11.72 4.84 -2.88
N HIS A 77 -10.77 5.45 -2.16
CA HIS A 77 -9.37 5.04 -2.19
C HIS A 77 -9.18 3.70 -1.47
N LEU A 78 -9.89 3.48 -0.36
CA LEU A 78 -9.85 2.20 0.35
C LEU A 78 -10.48 1.08 -0.47
N GLU A 79 -11.54 1.39 -1.21
CA GLU A 79 -12.16 0.45 -2.15
C GLU A 79 -11.19 0.10 -3.29
N ALA A 80 -10.44 1.06 -3.81
CA ALA A 80 -9.39 0.82 -4.79
C ALA A 80 -8.31 -0.13 -4.27
N ALA A 81 -7.79 0.10 -3.06
CA ALA A 81 -6.82 -0.79 -2.42
C ALA A 81 -7.40 -2.20 -2.18
N ARG A 82 -8.69 -2.30 -1.84
CA ARG A 82 -9.39 -3.60 -1.68
C ARG A 82 -9.54 -4.34 -3.02
N ARG A 83 -9.91 -3.66 -4.10
CA ARG A 83 -9.99 -4.25 -5.45
C ARG A 83 -8.63 -4.76 -5.91
N LEU A 84 -7.58 -3.97 -5.72
CA LEU A 84 -6.21 -4.37 -6.03
C LEU A 84 -5.78 -5.60 -5.21
N ALA A 85 -6.10 -5.64 -3.92
CA ALA A 85 -5.82 -6.80 -3.06
C ALA A 85 -6.63 -8.05 -3.44
N ALA A 86 -7.88 -7.89 -3.86
CA ALA A 86 -8.71 -8.99 -4.36
C ALA A 86 -8.12 -9.58 -5.63
N TYR A 87 -7.77 -8.74 -6.61
CA TYR A 87 -7.10 -9.17 -7.83
C TYR A 87 -5.77 -9.88 -7.54
N ARG A 88 -4.94 -9.33 -6.64
CA ARG A 88 -3.71 -9.98 -6.17
C ARG A 88 -4.00 -11.38 -5.60
N ASN A 89 -5.03 -11.53 -4.77
CA ASN A 89 -5.34 -12.82 -4.17
C ASN A 89 -5.73 -13.85 -5.24
N GLU A 90 -6.55 -13.47 -6.23
CA GLU A 90 -6.88 -14.35 -7.37
C GLU A 90 -5.61 -14.81 -8.11
N VAL A 91 -4.70 -13.87 -8.37
CA VAL A 91 -3.41 -14.12 -9.01
C VAL A 91 -2.55 -15.12 -8.23
N VAL A 92 -2.37 -14.91 -6.93
CA VAL A 92 -1.51 -15.77 -6.08
C VAL A 92 -2.09 -17.17 -5.90
N HIS A 93 -3.42 -17.29 -5.95
CA HIS A 93 -4.09 -18.59 -5.89
C HIS A 93 -4.17 -19.32 -7.23
N GLY A 94 -3.53 -18.80 -8.29
CA GLY A 94 -3.48 -19.44 -9.60
C GLY A 94 -4.83 -19.46 -10.32
N ALA A 95 -5.77 -18.60 -9.93
CA ALA A 95 -7.02 -18.45 -10.66
C ALA A 95 -6.78 -17.69 -11.97
N ASP A 96 -7.65 -17.89 -12.96
CA ASP A 96 -7.76 -17.03 -14.14
C ASP A 96 -8.28 -15.65 -13.71
N ALA A 97 -7.40 -14.88 -13.07
CA ALA A 97 -7.70 -13.56 -12.53
C ALA A 97 -8.02 -12.61 -13.68
N ARG A 98 -9.30 -12.25 -13.81
CA ARG A 98 -9.73 -11.31 -14.84
C ARG A 98 -9.30 -9.90 -14.45
N ARG A 99 -8.43 -9.30 -15.25
CA ARG A 99 -7.96 -7.91 -15.04
C ARG A 99 -9.16 -6.96 -14.90
N PRO A 100 -9.31 -6.26 -13.76
CA PRO A 100 -10.29 -5.19 -13.64
C PRO A 100 -9.96 -4.03 -14.56
N ALA A 101 -10.97 -3.38 -15.14
CA ALA A 101 -10.77 -2.18 -15.98
C ALA A 101 -10.14 -1.02 -15.18
N THR A 102 -10.37 -0.98 -13.87
CA THR A 102 -9.85 0.04 -12.95
C THR A 102 -8.43 -0.23 -12.46
N LEU A 103 -7.79 -1.34 -12.88
CA LEU A 103 -6.56 -1.82 -12.24
C LEU A 103 -5.42 -0.79 -12.24
N CYS A 104 -5.29 0.01 -13.31
CA CYS A 104 -4.28 1.07 -13.35
C CYS A 104 -4.58 2.18 -12.32
N VAL A 105 -5.81 2.71 -12.32
CA VAL A 105 -6.23 3.74 -11.36
C VAL A 105 -6.16 3.23 -9.91
N ASP A 106 -6.52 1.97 -9.68
CA ASP A 106 -6.43 1.34 -8.36
C ASP A 106 -4.96 1.19 -7.90
N SER A 107 -4.06 0.92 -8.84
CA SER A 107 -2.60 0.84 -8.62
C SER A 107 -2.02 2.21 -8.28
N LEU A 108 -2.33 3.25 -9.06
CA LEU A 108 -1.89 4.62 -8.81
C LEU A 108 -2.43 5.15 -7.48
N THR A 109 -3.68 4.84 -7.15
CA THR A 109 -4.30 5.22 -5.88
C THR A 109 -3.57 4.55 -4.69
N SER A 110 -3.24 3.26 -4.83
CA SER A 110 -2.49 2.52 -3.81
C SER A 110 -1.05 3.04 -3.67
N LEU A 111 -0.40 3.41 -4.78
CA LEU A 111 0.91 4.07 -4.77
C LEU A 111 0.85 5.43 -4.07
N GLY A 112 -0.24 6.18 -4.25
CA GLY A 112 -0.48 7.43 -3.52
C GLY A 112 -0.55 7.25 -2.00
N MET A 113 -1.13 6.15 -1.52
CA MET A 113 -1.13 5.79 -0.09
C MET A 113 0.26 5.37 0.41
N ILE A 114 1.01 4.60 -0.39
CA ILE A 114 2.41 4.25 -0.08
C ILE A 114 3.24 5.53 0.08
N ALA A 115 3.08 6.48 -0.86
CA ALA A 115 3.75 7.77 -0.82
C ALA A 115 3.35 8.61 0.41
N HIS A 116 2.11 8.51 0.86
CA HIS A 116 1.68 9.13 2.11
C HIS A 116 2.53 8.63 3.28
N PHE A 117 2.60 7.32 3.48
CA PHE A 117 3.29 6.70 4.62
C PHE A 117 4.82 6.83 4.61
N LEU A 118 5.43 6.88 3.43
CA LEU A 118 6.90 6.82 3.32
C LEU A 118 7.55 8.17 3.01
N VAL A 119 6.80 9.11 2.42
CA VAL A 119 7.37 10.36 1.87
C VAL A 119 6.66 11.61 2.36
N LYS A 120 5.33 11.64 2.36
CA LYS A 120 4.57 12.87 2.63
C LYS A 120 4.37 13.13 4.11
N ALA A 121 3.95 12.11 4.86
CA ALA A 121 3.69 12.17 6.29
C ALA A 121 4.14 10.88 6.98
N PRO A 122 5.46 10.59 6.97
CA PRO A 122 5.98 9.41 7.63
C PRO A 122 5.85 9.52 9.15
N ALA A 123 5.39 8.43 9.78
CA ALA A 123 5.27 8.35 11.24
C ALA A 123 6.60 8.08 11.98
N PHE A 124 7.71 7.98 11.24
CA PHE A 124 9.06 7.77 11.78
C PHE A 124 9.91 9.04 11.69
N GLN A 125 11.01 9.08 12.44
CA GLN A 125 11.93 10.21 12.45
C GLN A 125 12.73 10.32 11.14
N VAL A 126 12.31 11.23 10.26
CA VAL A 126 12.91 11.42 8.93
C VAL A 126 14.40 11.77 9.00
N ALA A 127 14.82 12.57 9.99
CA ALA A 127 16.21 13.01 10.12
C ALA A 127 17.19 11.84 10.31
N GLU A 128 16.76 10.79 11.01
CA GLU A 128 17.57 9.59 11.27
C GLU A 128 17.54 8.60 10.09
N HIS A 129 16.61 8.79 9.15
CA HIS A 129 16.34 7.87 8.04
C HIS A 129 16.45 8.54 6.65
N GLY A 130 17.19 9.66 6.55
CA GLY A 130 17.23 10.50 5.34
C GLY A 130 17.60 9.76 4.04
N VAL A 131 18.50 8.78 4.09
CA VAL A 131 18.87 7.96 2.93
C VAL A 131 17.69 7.12 2.44
N ILE A 132 16.97 6.48 3.37
CA ILE A 132 15.81 5.64 3.05
C ILE A 132 14.69 6.52 2.48
N CYS A 133 14.46 7.71 3.04
CA CYS A 133 13.47 8.65 2.52
C CYS A 133 13.79 9.14 1.10
N ALA A 134 15.07 9.38 0.79
CA ALA A 134 15.49 9.76 -0.56
C ALA A 134 15.22 8.63 -1.56
N LEU A 135 15.65 7.40 -1.24
CA LEU A 135 15.39 6.23 -2.08
C LEU A 135 13.90 5.98 -2.28
N ALA A 136 13.09 6.03 -1.21
CA ALA A 136 11.65 5.84 -1.31
C ALA A 136 11.00 6.88 -2.23
N ARG A 137 11.44 8.14 -2.16
CA ARG A 137 10.94 9.22 -3.02
C ARG A 137 11.24 8.94 -4.50
N ASP A 138 12.47 8.58 -4.80
CA ASP A 138 12.91 8.34 -6.19
C ASP A 138 12.20 7.11 -6.79
N GLU A 139 12.11 6.02 -6.03
CA GLU A 139 11.42 4.80 -6.46
C GLU A 139 9.91 5.03 -6.64
N ILE A 140 9.26 5.76 -5.74
CA ILE A 140 7.84 6.10 -5.89
C ILE A 140 7.60 6.95 -7.14
N ALA A 141 8.47 7.94 -7.41
CA ALA A 141 8.36 8.76 -8.60
C ALA A 141 8.55 7.93 -9.88
N ALA A 142 9.53 7.03 -9.91
CA ALA A 142 9.77 6.13 -11.03
C ALA A 142 8.58 5.17 -11.25
N LEU A 143 8.04 4.58 -10.18
CA LEU A 143 6.86 3.71 -10.24
C LEU A 143 5.63 4.46 -10.76
N GLN A 144 5.42 5.70 -10.34
CA GLN A 144 4.32 6.52 -10.82
C GLN A 144 4.42 6.74 -12.33
N GLN A 145 5.59 7.16 -12.83
CA GLN A 145 5.83 7.35 -14.26
C GLN A 145 5.61 6.06 -15.06
N GLN A 146 6.10 4.92 -14.54
CA GLN A 146 5.92 3.64 -15.20
C GLN A 146 4.46 3.19 -15.22
N LEU A 147 3.69 3.41 -14.17
CA LEU A 147 2.26 3.08 -14.13
C LEU A 147 1.45 3.96 -15.08
N GLU A 148 1.71 5.27 -15.09
CA GLU A 148 1.05 6.21 -16.01
C GLU A 148 1.32 5.86 -17.49
N ALA A 149 2.54 5.39 -17.80
CA ALA A 149 2.89 4.94 -19.14
C ALA A 149 2.16 3.65 -19.58
N LEU A 150 1.54 2.90 -18.67
CA LEU A 150 0.82 1.66 -18.97
C LEU A 150 -0.65 1.87 -19.37
N GLY A 151 -1.18 3.09 -19.24
CA GLY A 151 -2.57 3.43 -19.57
C GLY A 151 -3.52 3.28 -18.38
#